data_AF-A0A259DHB4-F1
#
_entry.id   AF-A0A259DHB4-F1
#
_cell.length_a   1.000
_cell.length_b   1.000
_cell.length_c   1.000
_cell.angle_alpha   90.00
_cell.angle_beta   90.00
_cell.angle_gamma   90.00
#
_symmetry.space_group_name_H-M   'P 1'
#
loop_
_entity.id
_entity.type
_entity.pdbx_description
1 polymer ?
#
loop_
_entity_poly.entity_id
_entity_poly.type
_entity_poly.pdbx_seq_one_letter_code
_entity_poly.pdbx_strand_id
1 'polypeptide(L)'
;MKKSVYALALLAVSAQAQALITGDMAFTSFNADNDGWAMVTFVDIAANTTVYFSDNEWNGTAFADTNEHALEWNTGAATIAAGSVVVFTEIDAAPEVISASVGTLALASSGGTNLGFAKSNETVYAFLGASGVAPTTFLTALTTVNDTAPANVTNAGLTIGVNAIALVNDADFGEYTGARTGQASFASYASLVNDAANWNDVGSGEFTGNVLNSTAFSVTAVPEASTYGMMLAGLGLVGFMARRRNNP
;
A
#
# COMPACT_ATOMS: atom_id res chain seq x y z
N MET A 1 -20.82 -39.05 41.89
CA MET A 1 -19.63 -39.01 41.01
C MET A 1 -19.67 -37.69 40.26
N LYS A 2 -18.77 -36.77 40.60
CA LYS A 2 -18.77 -35.38 40.11
C LYS A 2 -18.20 -35.37 38.68
N LYS A 3 -18.98 -34.89 37.70
CA LYS A 3 -18.52 -34.69 36.32
C LYS A 3 -17.78 -33.34 36.26
N SER A 4 -16.47 -33.37 36.09
CA SER A 4 -15.68 -32.16 35.84
C SER A 4 -15.72 -31.84 34.35
N VAL A 5 -16.32 -30.71 34.00
CA VAL A 5 -16.26 -30.13 32.65
C VAL A 5 -15.09 -29.16 32.65
N TYR A 6 -14.08 -29.41 31.80
CA TYR A 6 -12.98 -28.47 31.58
C TYR A 6 -13.40 -27.50 30.47
N ALA A 7 -13.55 -26.22 30.82
CA ALA A 7 -13.77 -25.16 29.85
C ALA A 7 -12.43 -24.74 29.23
N LEU A 8 -12.34 -24.82 27.90
CA LEU A 8 -11.22 -24.31 27.13
C LEU A 8 -11.41 -22.79 26.98
N ALA A 9 -10.56 -22.00 27.62
CA ALA A 9 -10.57 -20.55 27.46
C ALA A 9 -9.97 -20.18 26.10
N LEU A 10 -10.79 -19.60 25.22
CA LEU A 10 -10.31 -18.99 23.97
C LEU A 10 -9.64 -17.65 24.34
N LEU A 11 -8.31 -17.59 24.24
CA LEU A 11 -7.57 -16.34 24.34
C LEU A 11 -7.81 -15.53 23.06
N ALA A 12 -8.70 -14.53 23.14
CA ALA A 12 -8.79 -13.51 22.11
C ALA A 12 -7.56 -12.61 22.21
N VAL A 13 -6.56 -12.83 21.35
CA VAL A 13 -5.48 -11.87 21.15
C VAL A 13 -6.07 -10.71 20.36
N SER A 14 -6.32 -9.58 21.02
CA SER A 14 -6.60 -8.34 20.31
C SER A 14 -5.32 -7.92 19.58
N ALA A 15 -5.26 -8.10 18.27
CA ALA A 15 -4.23 -7.47 17.46
C ALA A 15 -4.38 -5.95 17.63
N GLN A 16 -3.37 -5.31 18.21
CA GLN A 16 -3.30 -3.85 18.18
C GLN A 16 -3.21 -3.45 16.71
N ALA A 17 -4.01 -2.48 16.28
CA ALA A 17 -3.89 -1.93 14.94
C ALA A 17 -2.46 -1.38 14.79
N GLN A 18 -1.67 -2.02 13.93
CA GLN A 18 -0.32 -1.56 13.65
C GLN A 18 -0.46 -0.33 12.76
N ALA A 19 0.12 0.80 13.19
CA ALA A 19 0.18 1.98 12.35
C ALA A 19 1.01 1.66 11.09
N LEU A 20 0.56 2.14 9.94
CA LEU A 20 1.30 1.99 8.69
C LEU A 20 2.67 2.68 8.82
N ILE A 21 3.68 2.07 8.22
CA ILE A 21 5.04 2.61 8.15
C ILE A 21 5.46 2.80 6.70
N THR A 22 6.58 3.51 6.51
CA THR A 22 7.18 3.70 5.19
C THR A 22 7.40 2.37 4.47
N GLY A 23 6.91 2.29 3.24
CA GLY A 23 7.00 1.11 2.38
C GLY A 23 5.88 0.08 2.56
N ASP A 24 4.91 0.30 3.46
CA ASP A 24 3.75 -0.60 3.61
C ASP A 24 2.77 -0.52 2.43
N MET A 25 2.84 0.56 1.65
CA MET A 25 2.05 0.78 0.44
C MET A 25 2.94 1.18 -0.73
N ALA A 26 2.48 0.94 -1.96
CA ALA A 26 3.13 1.41 -3.17
C ALA A 26 2.11 1.75 -4.25
N PHE A 27 2.43 2.72 -5.11
CA PHE A 27 1.64 3.01 -6.31
C PHE A 27 1.73 1.83 -7.29
N THR A 28 0.64 1.57 -8.01
CA THR A 28 0.59 0.57 -9.08
C THR A 28 0.05 1.11 -10.39
N SER A 29 -0.58 2.29 -10.35
CA SER A 29 -1.02 3.03 -11.54
C SER A 29 -1.07 4.52 -11.24
N PHE A 30 -0.85 5.34 -12.27
CA PHE A 30 -1.00 6.79 -12.27
C PHE A 30 -1.57 7.23 -13.63
N ASN A 31 -2.48 8.21 -13.62
CA ASN A 31 -3.07 8.81 -14.80
C ASN A 31 -3.39 10.29 -14.52
N ALA A 32 -2.59 11.21 -15.05
CA ALA A 32 -2.78 12.66 -14.94
C ALA A 32 -3.89 13.19 -15.87
N ASP A 33 -4.33 12.42 -16.87
CA ASP A 33 -5.43 12.84 -17.75
C ASP A 33 -6.82 12.66 -17.10
N ASN A 34 -6.90 11.77 -16.11
CA ASN A 34 -8.12 11.44 -15.37
C ASN A 34 -7.99 11.66 -13.86
N ASP A 35 -6.88 12.25 -13.40
CA ASP A 35 -6.62 12.53 -11.98
C ASP A 35 -6.82 11.28 -11.11
N GLY A 36 -6.21 10.18 -11.55
CA GLY A 36 -6.47 8.85 -11.03
C GLY A 36 -5.20 8.08 -10.71
N TRP A 37 -5.22 7.32 -9.63
CA TRP A 37 -4.12 6.45 -9.24
C TRP A 37 -4.62 5.19 -8.55
N ALA A 38 -3.76 4.18 -8.49
CA ALA A 38 -4.04 2.95 -7.76
C ALA A 38 -2.85 2.60 -6.87
N MET A 39 -3.14 1.96 -5.73
CA MET A 39 -2.12 1.56 -4.77
C MET A 39 -2.35 0.14 -4.25
N VAL A 40 -1.27 -0.59 -4.05
CA VAL A 40 -1.26 -1.86 -3.32
C VAL A 40 -0.83 -1.62 -1.87
N THR A 41 -1.42 -2.38 -0.94
CA THR A 41 -0.91 -2.52 0.42
C THR A 41 -0.17 -3.85 0.60
N PHE A 42 0.99 -3.84 1.23
CA PHE A 42 1.77 -5.06 1.53
C PHE A 42 1.50 -5.62 2.93
N VAL A 43 0.72 -4.89 3.73
CA VAL A 43 0.27 -5.27 5.07
C VAL A 43 -1.24 -5.13 5.18
N ASP A 44 -1.82 -5.71 6.23
CA ASP A 44 -3.23 -5.46 6.56
C ASP A 44 -3.38 -4.02 7.07
N ILE A 45 -4.24 -3.23 6.44
CA ILE A 45 -4.59 -1.89 6.92
C ILE A 45 -5.79 -2.00 7.85
N ALA A 46 -5.64 -1.50 9.08
CA ALA A 46 -6.72 -1.50 10.05
C ALA A 46 -7.92 -0.64 9.59
N ALA A 47 -9.10 -1.00 10.08
CA ALA A 47 -10.31 -0.20 9.89
C ALA A 47 -10.13 1.24 10.42
N ASN A 48 -10.76 2.19 9.74
CA ASN A 48 -10.75 3.62 10.05
C ASN A 48 -9.34 4.22 10.12
N THR A 49 -8.40 3.70 9.34
CA THR A 49 -7.10 4.34 9.12
C THR A 49 -7.28 5.51 8.17
N THR A 50 -6.67 6.64 8.50
CA THR A 50 -6.64 7.81 7.62
C THR A 50 -5.27 7.94 6.97
N VAL A 51 -5.24 8.03 5.64
CA VAL A 51 -4.07 8.32 4.83
C VAL A 51 -4.36 9.56 4.01
N TYR A 52 -3.37 10.44 3.89
CA TYR A 52 -3.45 11.65 3.07
C TYR A 52 -2.68 11.47 1.77
N PHE A 53 -3.17 12.12 0.72
CA PHE A 53 -2.47 12.27 -0.55
C PHE A 53 -2.25 13.76 -0.84
N SER A 54 -1.08 14.08 -1.37
CA SER A 54 -0.80 15.42 -1.86
C SER A 54 0.34 15.39 -2.85
N ASP A 55 0.28 16.29 -3.80
CA ASP A 55 1.28 16.64 -4.81
C ASP A 55 2.07 17.93 -4.52
N ASN A 56 1.65 18.73 -3.53
CA ASN A 56 2.40 19.92 -3.11
C ASN A 56 3.89 19.61 -2.86
N GLU A 57 4.78 20.55 -3.17
CA GLU A 57 6.22 20.28 -3.13
C GLU A 57 6.78 20.18 -1.72
N TRP A 58 7.20 18.97 -1.33
CA TRP A 58 7.87 18.76 -0.05
C TRP A 58 9.32 19.30 -0.03
N ASN A 59 9.66 20.12 0.97
CA ASN A 59 11.01 20.67 1.13
C ASN A 59 11.88 19.99 2.22
N GLY A 60 11.36 18.95 2.89
CA GLY A 60 12.03 18.29 4.02
C GLY A 60 11.48 18.63 5.40
N THR A 61 10.69 19.70 5.51
CA THR A 61 10.12 20.14 6.80
C THR A 61 8.64 20.48 6.71
N ALA A 62 8.21 21.00 5.57
CA ALA A 62 6.82 21.31 5.26
C ALA A 62 6.62 21.20 3.73
N PHE A 63 5.37 21.18 3.30
CA PHE A 63 5.07 21.54 1.91
C PHE A 63 5.46 23.02 1.70
N ALA A 64 6.23 23.27 0.64
CA ALA A 64 6.83 24.56 0.34
C ALA A 64 5.77 25.59 -0.03
N ASP A 65 4.71 25.13 -0.66
CA ASP A 65 3.44 25.82 -0.77
C ASP A 65 2.27 24.86 -0.49
N THR A 66 1.07 25.40 -0.61
CA THR A 66 -0.19 24.67 -0.40
C THR A 66 -1.15 25.11 -1.49
N ASN A 67 -0.72 25.10 -2.76
CA ASN A 67 -1.56 25.51 -3.87
C ASN A 67 -2.44 24.35 -4.36
N GLU A 68 -1.91 23.13 -4.41
CA GLU A 68 -2.66 21.92 -4.75
C GLU A 68 -3.48 21.36 -3.59
N HIS A 69 -4.61 20.74 -3.95
CA HIS A 69 -5.53 20.16 -3.00
C HIS A 69 -4.95 18.87 -2.39
N ALA A 70 -4.87 18.79 -1.08
CA ALA A 70 -4.63 17.51 -0.42
C ALA A 70 -5.94 16.72 -0.28
N LEU A 71 -5.83 15.40 -0.38
CA LEU A 71 -6.95 14.46 -0.26
C LEU A 71 -6.81 13.63 1.00
N GLU A 72 -7.94 13.31 1.63
CA GLU A 72 -8.03 12.43 2.80
C GLU A 72 -8.77 11.15 2.43
N TRP A 73 -8.12 10.00 2.65
CA TRP A 73 -8.74 8.70 2.51
C TRP A 73 -8.91 8.02 3.86
N ASN A 74 -10.16 7.70 4.19
CA ASN A 74 -10.49 6.82 5.30
C ASN A 74 -10.77 5.40 4.80
N THR A 75 -10.09 4.39 5.36
CA THR A 75 -10.19 2.99 4.91
C THR A 75 -11.55 2.33 5.18
N GLY A 76 -12.40 2.97 5.97
CA GLY A 76 -13.73 2.46 6.34
C GLY A 76 -13.70 1.43 7.46
N ALA A 77 -14.85 0.82 7.75
CA ALA A 77 -15.06 0.05 8.97
C ALA A 77 -14.43 -1.37 9.00
N ALA A 78 -13.85 -1.83 7.88
CA ALA A 78 -13.27 -3.16 7.77
C ALA A 78 -11.76 -3.09 7.54
N THR A 79 -11.04 -4.13 7.98
CA THR A 79 -9.63 -4.31 7.63
C THR A 79 -9.49 -4.52 6.12
N ILE A 80 -8.55 -3.82 5.50
CA ILE A 80 -8.13 -4.06 4.12
C ILE A 80 -6.95 -5.03 4.17
N ALA A 81 -7.10 -6.22 3.59
CA ALA A 81 -6.08 -7.25 3.65
C ALA A 81 -4.85 -6.90 2.80
N ALA A 82 -3.68 -7.38 3.21
CA ALA A 82 -2.46 -7.32 2.41
C ALA A 82 -2.68 -7.89 1.00
N GLY A 83 -2.08 -7.24 0.01
CA GLY A 83 -2.23 -7.53 -1.41
C GLY A 83 -3.44 -6.89 -2.09
N SER A 84 -4.35 -6.26 -1.32
CA SER A 84 -5.46 -5.50 -1.92
C SER A 84 -4.93 -4.30 -2.71
N VAL A 85 -5.60 -4.01 -3.83
CA VAL A 85 -5.37 -2.79 -4.62
C VAL A 85 -6.59 -1.88 -4.46
N VAL A 86 -6.33 -0.62 -4.10
CA VAL A 86 -7.34 0.43 -3.99
C VAL A 86 -7.15 1.39 -5.14
N VAL A 87 -8.24 1.69 -5.85
CA VAL A 87 -8.26 2.67 -6.94
C VAL A 87 -8.87 3.95 -6.41
N PHE A 88 -8.24 5.07 -6.75
CA PHE A 88 -8.64 6.42 -6.40
C PHE A 88 -8.91 7.21 -7.68
N THR A 89 -9.89 8.08 -7.62
CA THR A 89 -10.31 8.92 -8.75
C THR A 89 -10.69 10.28 -8.20
N GLU A 90 -10.18 11.33 -8.83
CA GLU A 90 -10.41 12.72 -8.48
C GLU A 90 -10.63 13.56 -9.75
N ILE A 91 -11.66 13.24 -10.52
CA ILE A 91 -11.89 13.92 -11.81
C ILE A 91 -12.43 15.34 -11.56
N ASP A 92 -11.62 16.36 -11.91
CA ASP A 92 -12.05 17.77 -11.96
C ASP A 92 -12.79 18.09 -13.27
N ALA A 93 -13.91 17.40 -13.47
CA ALA A 93 -14.87 17.66 -14.54
C ALA A 93 -16.27 17.81 -13.96
N ALA A 94 -17.22 18.42 -14.66
CA ALA A 94 -18.60 18.54 -14.16
C ALA A 94 -19.45 17.30 -14.54
N PRO A 95 -20.00 16.52 -13.58
CA PRO A 95 -19.88 16.63 -12.12
C PRO A 95 -18.57 16.06 -11.57
N GLU A 96 -18.03 16.71 -10.53
CA GLU A 96 -16.76 16.33 -9.90
C GLU A 96 -16.87 14.93 -9.28
N VAL A 97 -15.86 14.10 -9.48
CA VAL A 97 -15.84 12.72 -8.98
C VAL A 97 -14.62 12.49 -8.11
N ILE A 98 -14.81 12.56 -6.80
CA ILE A 98 -13.81 12.13 -5.80
C ILE A 98 -14.28 10.81 -5.19
N SER A 99 -13.52 9.74 -5.39
CA SER A 99 -13.89 8.42 -4.89
C SER A 99 -12.70 7.48 -4.66
N ALA A 100 -12.94 6.48 -3.81
CA ALA A 100 -12.06 5.32 -3.65
C ALA A 100 -12.85 4.04 -3.84
N SER A 101 -12.24 3.00 -4.41
CA SER A 101 -12.88 1.69 -4.59
C SER A 101 -13.18 0.97 -3.26
N VAL A 102 -12.47 1.34 -2.19
CA VAL A 102 -12.70 0.91 -0.81
C VAL A 102 -12.52 2.11 0.11
N GLY A 103 -13.39 2.27 1.09
CA GLY A 103 -13.35 3.41 2.01
C GLY A 103 -13.98 4.66 1.40
N THR A 104 -13.52 5.83 1.83
CA THR A 104 -14.01 7.13 1.35
C THR A 104 -12.85 8.07 1.12
N LEU A 105 -12.78 8.63 -0.08
CA LEU A 105 -11.86 9.72 -0.44
C LEU A 105 -12.65 11.03 -0.41
N ALA A 106 -12.04 12.07 0.13
CA ALA A 106 -12.60 13.42 0.16
C ALA A 106 -11.48 14.46 0.12
N LEU A 107 -11.84 15.71 -0.15
CA LEU A 107 -10.93 16.84 0.06
C LEU A 107 -10.53 16.93 1.53
N ALA A 108 -9.23 17.05 1.79
CA ALA A 108 -8.75 17.34 3.13
C ALA A 108 -9.15 18.77 3.52
N SER A 109 -9.25 19.02 4.84
CA SER A 109 -9.58 20.36 5.36
C SER A 109 -8.47 21.41 5.18
N SER A 110 -7.32 21.02 4.62
CA SER A 110 -6.13 21.85 4.43
C SER A 110 -5.31 21.35 3.26
N GLY A 111 -4.46 22.21 2.69
CA GLY A 111 -3.61 21.91 1.55
C GLY A 111 -4.34 22.32 0.30
N GLY A 112 -4.29 23.60 -0.05
CA GLY A 112 -4.71 24.15 -1.35
C GLY A 112 -6.17 24.11 -1.76
N THR A 113 -6.36 24.54 -3.01
CA THR A 113 -7.64 24.61 -3.72
C THR A 113 -7.57 24.13 -5.17
N ASN A 114 -6.37 23.89 -5.70
CA ASN A 114 -6.18 23.44 -7.08
C ASN A 114 -6.31 21.91 -7.15
N LEU A 115 -7.29 21.43 -7.90
CA LEU A 115 -7.61 20.01 -8.07
C LEU A 115 -6.87 19.43 -9.28
N GLY A 116 -6.76 18.11 -9.30
CA GLY A 116 -6.12 17.34 -10.36
C GLY A 116 -4.60 17.39 -10.36
N PHE A 117 -4.01 16.47 -11.13
CA PHE A 117 -2.57 16.39 -11.30
C PHE A 117 -2.10 17.23 -12.48
N ALA A 118 -0.91 17.81 -12.33
CA ALA A 118 -0.25 18.43 -13.48
C ALA A 118 0.25 17.35 -14.45
N LYS A 119 0.18 17.67 -15.74
CA LYS A 119 0.78 16.87 -16.83
C LYS A 119 2.30 17.08 -16.97
N SER A 120 2.94 17.65 -15.95
CA SER A 120 4.37 17.94 -15.99
C SER A 120 4.96 18.03 -14.59
N ASN A 121 6.11 17.39 -14.38
CA ASN A 121 6.89 17.39 -13.13
C ASN A 121 6.05 17.14 -11.86
N GLU A 122 5.32 16.03 -11.84
CA GLU A 122 4.43 15.67 -10.75
C GLU A 122 5.15 14.87 -9.67
N THR A 123 4.79 15.05 -8.39
CA THR A 123 5.20 14.13 -7.32
C THR A 123 4.11 13.96 -6.28
N VAL A 124 3.41 12.82 -6.36
CA VAL A 124 2.32 12.48 -5.44
C VAL A 124 2.86 11.66 -4.27
N TYR A 125 2.55 12.11 -3.06
CA TYR A 125 2.86 11.43 -1.80
C TYR A 125 1.63 10.73 -1.23
N ALA A 126 1.86 9.58 -0.60
CA ALA A 126 0.91 9.00 0.36
C ALA A 126 1.54 9.06 1.76
N PHE A 127 0.82 9.61 2.75
CA PHE A 127 1.38 9.81 4.08
C PHE A 127 0.36 9.72 5.21
N LEU A 128 0.85 9.42 6.41
CA LEU A 128 0.13 9.62 7.67
C LEU A 128 0.43 11.03 8.19
N GLY A 129 -0.57 11.69 8.76
CA GLY A 129 -0.42 13.04 9.27
C GLY A 129 -1.55 13.46 10.19
N ALA A 130 -1.40 14.63 10.82
CA ALA A 130 -2.48 15.27 11.55
C ALA A 130 -3.45 16.01 10.62
N SER A 131 -3.01 16.35 9.40
CA SER A 131 -3.79 16.97 8.34
C SER A 131 -3.08 16.77 6.99
N GLY A 132 -3.73 17.20 5.90
CA GLY A 132 -3.17 17.18 4.54
C GLY A 132 -1.91 18.04 4.32
N VAL A 133 -1.49 18.83 5.31
CA VAL A 133 -0.26 19.65 5.23
C VAL A 133 0.75 19.37 6.36
N ALA A 134 0.49 18.36 7.18
CA ALA A 134 1.33 18.01 8.31
C ALA A 134 1.70 16.51 8.30
N PRO A 135 2.53 16.07 7.33
CA PRO A 135 3.02 14.70 7.30
C PRO A 135 3.81 14.35 8.57
N THR A 136 3.55 13.17 9.10
CA THR A 136 4.32 12.56 10.20
C THR A 136 5.08 11.33 9.73
N THR A 137 4.60 10.65 8.69
CA THR A 137 5.26 9.49 8.08
C THR A 137 4.85 9.40 6.62
N PHE A 138 5.80 9.53 5.71
CA PHE A 138 5.59 9.22 4.30
C PHE A 138 5.57 7.71 4.11
N LEU A 139 4.50 7.20 3.51
CA LEU A 139 4.31 5.78 3.21
C LEU A 139 5.00 5.42 1.89
N THR A 140 4.81 6.24 0.86
CA THR A 140 5.41 6.09 -0.47
C THR A 140 5.24 7.37 -1.29
N ALA A 141 5.89 7.44 -2.45
CA ALA A 141 5.71 8.49 -3.44
C ALA A 141 5.81 7.93 -4.86
N LEU A 142 5.14 8.59 -5.80
CA LEU A 142 5.34 8.46 -7.23
C LEU A 142 5.77 9.82 -7.78
N THR A 143 6.79 9.85 -8.62
CA THR A 143 7.24 11.08 -9.29
C THR A 143 7.30 10.88 -10.79
N THR A 144 6.91 11.90 -11.55
CA THR A 144 7.13 12.00 -13.00
C THR A 144 8.31 12.93 -13.30
N VAL A 145 9.15 13.20 -12.30
CA VAL A 145 10.51 13.73 -12.49
C VAL A 145 11.45 12.54 -12.50
N ASN A 146 11.94 12.16 -13.68
CA ASN A 146 12.88 11.06 -13.89
C ASN A 146 14.29 11.44 -13.44
N ASP A 147 14.41 11.57 -12.13
CA ASP A 147 15.65 11.67 -11.37
C ASP A 147 15.73 10.44 -10.46
N THR A 148 16.93 9.93 -10.27
CA THR A 148 17.19 8.81 -9.35
C THR A 148 17.13 9.23 -7.87
N ALA A 149 17.26 10.52 -7.57
CA ALA A 149 17.24 11.04 -6.20
C ALA A 149 16.66 12.47 -6.13
N PRO A 150 15.43 12.71 -6.59
CA PRO A 150 14.85 14.04 -6.56
C PRO A 150 14.71 14.51 -5.10
N ALA A 151 15.03 15.79 -4.87
CA ALA A 151 15.16 16.34 -3.53
C ALA A 151 13.85 16.21 -2.73
N ASN A 152 12.71 16.43 -3.37
CA ASN A 152 11.39 16.33 -2.75
C ASN A 152 11.10 14.91 -2.21
N VAL A 153 11.48 13.85 -2.95
CA VAL A 153 11.34 12.45 -2.52
C VAL A 153 12.35 12.08 -1.43
N THR A 154 13.63 12.43 -1.62
CA THR A 154 14.69 12.08 -0.63
C THR A 154 14.50 12.83 0.69
N ASN A 155 14.04 14.08 0.65
CA ASN A 155 13.69 14.88 1.82
C ASN A 155 12.46 14.32 2.56
N ALA A 156 11.61 13.53 1.90
CA ALA A 156 10.51 12.80 2.52
C ALA A 156 10.98 11.51 3.23
N GLY A 157 12.28 11.20 3.17
CA GLY A 157 12.85 9.94 3.70
C GLY A 157 12.59 8.74 2.79
N LEU A 158 12.18 8.98 1.55
CA LEU A 158 11.89 7.94 0.56
C LEU A 158 13.08 7.72 -0.38
N THR A 159 13.09 6.57 -1.05
CA THR A 159 14.14 6.16 -1.99
C THR A 159 13.49 5.48 -3.19
N ILE A 160 13.72 6.05 -4.38
CA ILE A 160 13.30 5.47 -5.67
C ILE A 160 13.87 4.06 -5.79
N GLY A 161 13.05 3.09 -6.23
CA GLY A 161 13.47 1.69 -6.32
C GLY A 161 13.26 0.87 -5.05
N VAL A 162 12.91 1.51 -3.92
CA VAL A 162 12.76 0.84 -2.62
C VAL A 162 11.36 1.01 -2.06
N ASN A 163 10.94 2.26 -1.84
CA ASN A 163 9.65 2.62 -1.27
C ASN A 163 8.99 3.81 -2.00
N ALA A 164 9.54 4.19 -3.16
CA ALA A 164 8.98 5.15 -4.09
C ALA A 164 9.33 4.72 -5.52
N ILE A 165 8.58 5.23 -6.49
CA ILE A 165 8.74 4.95 -7.92
C ILE A 165 8.92 6.26 -8.69
N ALA A 166 9.84 6.26 -9.67
CA ALA A 166 9.97 7.33 -10.65
C ALA A 166 9.53 6.80 -12.01
N LEU A 167 8.61 7.52 -12.65
CA LEU A 167 8.24 7.35 -14.03
C LEU A 167 9.13 8.25 -14.91
N VAL A 168 9.01 8.14 -16.23
CA VAL A 168 9.68 9.04 -17.17
C VAL A 168 9.19 10.47 -16.97
N ASN A 169 9.99 11.42 -17.45
CA ASN A 169 9.68 12.84 -17.33
C ASN A 169 8.30 13.14 -17.93
N ASP A 170 7.48 13.85 -17.16
CA ASP A 170 6.16 14.32 -17.58
C ASP A 170 5.24 13.18 -18.04
N ALA A 171 5.38 12.00 -17.42
CA ALA A 171 4.49 10.88 -17.70
C ALA A 171 3.05 11.24 -17.36
N ASP A 172 2.14 11.11 -18.33
CA ASP A 172 0.71 11.30 -18.11
C ASP A 172 0.05 9.99 -17.65
N PHE A 173 0.67 8.84 -17.94
CA PHE A 173 0.19 7.53 -17.53
C PHE A 173 1.33 6.55 -17.25
N GLY A 174 1.17 5.78 -16.18
CA GLY A 174 2.02 4.63 -15.88
C GLY A 174 1.23 3.52 -15.20
N GLU A 175 1.54 2.27 -15.53
CA GLU A 175 0.95 1.10 -14.86
C GLU A 175 1.97 0.00 -14.59
N TYR A 176 1.95 -0.57 -13.38
CA TYR A 176 2.70 -1.77 -13.04
C TYR A 176 2.16 -3.00 -13.78
N THR A 177 3.03 -3.60 -14.60
CA THR A 177 2.76 -4.78 -15.43
C THR A 177 3.49 -6.05 -14.98
N GLY A 178 4.30 -5.94 -13.91
CA GLY A 178 5.03 -7.07 -13.35
C GLY A 178 4.13 -8.12 -12.67
N ALA A 179 4.77 -9.12 -12.07
CA ALA A 179 4.07 -10.21 -11.40
C ALA A 179 3.22 -9.70 -10.21
N ARG A 180 1.96 -10.16 -10.15
CA ARG A 180 1.04 -9.98 -9.01
C ARG A 180 0.78 -11.27 -8.24
N THR A 181 1.38 -12.37 -8.67
CA THR A 181 1.27 -13.69 -8.03
C THR A 181 2.66 -14.36 -7.97
N GLY A 182 2.80 -15.34 -7.07
CA GLY A 182 3.99 -16.19 -7.02
C GLY A 182 5.08 -15.77 -6.03
N GLN A 183 5.00 -14.58 -5.40
CA GLN A 183 5.93 -14.22 -4.32
C GLN A 183 5.66 -14.98 -3.02
N ALA A 184 6.69 -15.14 -2.20
CA ALA A 184 6.59 -15.81 -0.90
C ALA A 184 5.90 -14.95 0.18
N SER A 185 5.90 -13.63 0.03
CA SER A 185 5.23 -12.68 0.93
C SER A 185 4.79 -11.44 0.16
N PHE A 186 3.84 -10.67 0.70
CA PHE A 186 3.40 -9.43 0.07
C PHE A 186 4.52 -8.38 0.03
N ALA A 187 5.31 -8.27 1.09
CA ALA A 187 6.47 -7.38 1.13
C ALA A 187 7.51 -7.67 0.04
N SER A 188 7.59 -8.93 -0.45
CA SER A 188 8.49 -9.28 -1.56
C SER A 188 8.08 -8.67 -2.91
N TYR A 189 6.87 -8.13 -3.05
CA TYR A 189 6.48 -7.36 -4.22
C TYR A 189 7.01 -5.93 -4.21
N ALA A 190 7.42 -5.37 -3.06
CA ALA A 190 7.85 -3.97 -2.97
C ALA A 190 9.02 -3.66 -3.92
N SER A 191 10.01 -4.56 -4.03
CA SER A 191 11.13 -4.39 -4.96
C SER A 191 10.75 -4.57 -6.42
N LEU A 192 9.61 -5.19 -6.72
CA LEU A 192 9.11 -5.32 -8.09
C LEU A 192 8.28 -4.09 -8.48
N VAL A 193 7.37 -3.68 -7.59
CA VAL A 193 6.47 -2.54 -7.82
C VAL A 193 7.25 -1.23 -7.88
N ASN A 194 8.31 -1.07 -7.07
CA ASN A 194 9.14 0.13 -7.12
C ASN A 194 10.25 0.06 -8.19
N ASP A 195 10.31 -0.99 -9.00
CA ASP A 195 11.25 -1.10 -10.14
C ASP A 195 10.56 -0.66 -11.44
N ALA A 196 11.00 0.47 -11.99
CA ALA A 196 10.48 1.04 -13.24
C ALA A 196 10.56 0.08 -14.44
N ALA A 197 11.45 -0.93 -14.42
CA ALA A 197 11.50 -1.95 -15.46
C ALA A 197 10.23 -2.82 -15.52
N ASN A 198 9.41 -2.84 -14.46
CA ASN A 198 8.15 -3.56 -14.40
C ASN A 198 6.93 -2.68 -14.71
N TRP A 199 7.13 -1.46 -15.21
CA TRP A 199 6.05 -0.54 -15.56
C TRP A 199 5.89 -0.40 -17.07
N ASN A 200 4.64 -0.35 -17.52
CA ASN A 200 4.30 0.23 -18.81
C ASN A 200 4.14 1.73 -18.62
N ASP A 201 5.18 2.45 -18.96
CA ASP A 201 5.27 3.89 -18.86
C ASP A 201 5.60 4.45 -20.26
N VAL A 202 4.64 5.18 -20.81
CA VAL A 202 4.65 5.64 -22.21
C VAL A 202 4.93 7.14 -22.32
N GLY A 203 5.21 7.80 -21.20
CA GLY A 203 5.41 9.25 -21.14
C GLY A 203 4.12 10.05 -21.32
N SER A 204 4.26 11.25 -21.87
CA SER A 204 3.14 12.16 -22.10
C SER A 204 2.26 11.72 -23.28
N GLY A 205 0.95 11.95 -23.19
CA GLY A 205 -0.01 11.49 -24.19
C GLY A 205 -1.45 11.83 -23.85
N GLU A 206 -2.36 10.98 -24.34
CA GLU A 206 -3.80 11.09 -24.10
C GLU A 206 -4.30 9.72 -23.66
N PHE A 207 -4.72 9.65 -22.40
CA PHE A 207 -5.01 8.42 -21.67
C PHE A 207 -6.35 8.50 -20.92
N THR A 208 -7.26 9.40 -21.31
CA THR A 208 -8.58 9.49 -20.66
C THR A 208 -9.41 8.20 -20.72
N GLY A 209 -9.15 7.34 -21.72
CA GLY A 209 -9.80 6.04 -21.88
C GLY A 209 -9.19 4.90 -21.06
N ASN A 210 -8.07 5.13 -20.38
CA ASN A 210 -7.34 4.09 -19.66
C ASN A 210 -7.97 3.84 -18.29
N VAL A 211 -8.36 2.59 -18.04
CA VAL A 211 -8.88 2.16 -16.73
C VAL A 211 -7.74 1.65 -15.87
N LEU A 212 -7.63 2.17 -14.65
CA LEU A 212 -6.59 1.78 -13.69
C LEU A 212 -6.78 0.32 -13.24
N ASN A 213 -5.67 -0.43 -13.20
CA ASN A 213 -5.70 -1.85 -12.86
C ASN A 213 -5.88 -2.10 -11.36
N SER A 214 -7.07 -2.61 -11.00
CA SER A 214 -7.46 -2.98 -9.63
C SER A 214 -7.13 -4.42 -9.22
N THR A 215 -6.35 -5.14 -10.03
CA THR A 215 -6.06 -6.56 -9.77
C THR A 215 -5.23 -6.74 -8.50
N ALA A 216 -5.78 -7.44 -7.52
CA ALA A 216 -5.11 -7.75 -6.26
C ALA A 216 -3.87 -8.65 -6.45
N PHE A 217 -2.92 -8.52 -5.54
CA PHE A 217 -1.76 -9.38 -5.43
C PHE A 217 -2.10 -10.63 -4.61
N SER A 218 -1.40 -11.73 -4.88
CA SER A 218 -1.48 -12.94 -4.07
C SER A 218 -0.09 -13.52 -3.81
N VAL A 219 0.06 -14.23 -2.70
CA VAL A 219 1.29 -14.96 -2.37
C VAL A 219 1.13 -16.44 -2.69
N THR A 220 2.26 -17.11 -2.92
CA THR A 220 2.26 -18.57 -3.03
C THR A 220 1.77 -19.16 -1.71
N ALA A 221 0.75 -20.00 -1.76
CA ALA A 221 0.28 -20.72 -0.59
C ALA A 221 1.45 -21.52 -0.01
N VAL A 222 1.76 -21.29 1.27
CA VAL A 222 2.74 -22.12 1.98
C VAL A 222 2.16 -23.53 2.02
N PRO A 223 2.84 -24.54 1.43
CA PRO A 223 2.37 -25.91 1.53
C PRO A 223 2.31 -26.25 3.02
N GLU A 224 1.11 -26.57 3.54
CA GLU A 224 1.00 -27.02 4.92
C GLU A 224 1.96 -28.19 5.12
N ALA A 225 2.75 -28.17 6.20
CA ALA A 225 3.53 -29.34 6.58
C ALA A 225 2.54 -30.49 6.69
N SER A 226 2.59 -31.43 5.73
CA SER A 226 1.53 -32.42 5.57
C SER A 226 1.16 -32.99 6.93
N THR A 227 -0.12 -33.00 7.27
CA THR A 227 -0.62 -33.42 8.60
C THR A 227 0.00 -34.75 9.04
N TYR A 228 0.34 -35.61 8.08
CA TYR A 228 1.09 -36.84 8.27
C TYR A 228 2.53 -36.64 8.77
N GLY A 229 3.29 -35.67 8.26
CA GLY A 229 4.65 -35.36 8.74
C GLY A 229 4.66 -34.84 10.18
N MET A 230 3.72 -33.96 10.54
CA MET A 230 3.58 -33.46 11.91
C MET A 230 3.03 -34.54 12.85
N MET A 231 2.09 -35.38 12.38
CA MET A 231 1.60 -36.54 13.13
C MET A 231 2.71 -37.59 13.35
N LEU A 232 3.52 -37.90 12.34
CA LEU A 232 4.63 -38.86 12.47
C LEU A 232 5.72 -38.33 13.40
N ALA A 233 6.06 -37.05 13.30
CA ALA A 233 7.01 -36.41 14.21
C ALA A 233 6.46 -36.41 15.64
N GLY A 234 5.18 -36.08 15.83
CA GLY A 234 4.50 -36.15 17.12
C GLY A 234 4.47 -37.57 17.71
N LEU A 235 4.10 -38.58 16.91
CA LEU A 235 4.09 -39.99 17.32
C LEU A 235 5.50 -40.52 17.59
N GLY A 236 6.49 -40.10 16.80
CA GLY A 236 7.90 -40.43 17.00
C GLY A 236 8.42 -39.87 18.33
N LEU A 237 8.06 -38.63 18.66
CA LEU A 237 8.42 -37.99 19.93
C LEU A 237 7.76 -38.71 21.12
N VAL A 238 6.47 -39.04 21.02
CA VAL A 238 5.73 -39.79 22.04
C VAL A 238 6.31 -41.20 22.20
N GLY A 239 6.63 -41.88 21.10
CA GLY A 239 7.27 -43.20 21.10
C GLY A 239 8.66 -43.17 21.75
N PHE A 240 9.47 -42.15 21.47
CA PHE A 240 10.78 -41.96 22.11
C PHE A 240 10.65 -41.71 23.62
N MET A 241 9.72 -40.85 24.04
CA MET A 241 9.43 -40.59 25.46
C MET A 241 8.93 -41.84 26.19
N ALA A 242 8.08 -42.65 25.54
CA ALA A 242 7.61 -43.92 26.10
C ALA A 242 8.74 -44.96 26.24
N ARG A 243 9.63 -45.05 25.24
CA ARG A 243 10.81 -45.93 25.28
C ARG A 243 11.76 -45.55 26.42
N ARG A 244 12.01 -44.26 26.62
CA ARG A 244 12.89 -43.76 27.70
C ARG A 244 12.33 -44.03 29.10
N ARG A 245 11.02 -44.12 29.27
CA ARG A 245 10.38 -44.49 30.55
C ARG A 245 10.47 -45.98 30.88
N ASN A 246 10.66 -46.83 29.87
CA ASN A 246 10.66 -48.29 30.04
C ASN A 246 12.06 -48.91 30.11
N ASN A 247 13.12 -48.16 29.83
CA ASN A 247 14.51 -48.57 30.04
C ASN A 247 15.15 -47.70 31.14
N PRO A 248 15.17 -48.13 32.41
CA PRO A 248 15.97 -47.50 33.46
C PRO A 248 17.48 -47.69 33.25
#